data_AF-A0A1X7JCX6-F1
#
_entry.id   AF-A0A1X7JCX6-F1
#
_cell.length_a   1.000
_cell.length_b   1.000
_cell.length_c   1.000
_cell.angle_alpha   90.00
_cell.angle_beta   90.00
_cell.angle_gamma   90.00
#
_symmetry.space_group_name_H-M   'P 1'
#
loop_
_entity.id
_entity.type
_entity.pdbx_description
1 polymer ?
#
loop_
_entity_poly.entity_id
_entity_poly.type
_entity_poly.pdbx_seq_one_letter_code
_entity_poly.pdbx_strand_id
1 'polypeptide(L)' 'MGKYFLQNHELPEPDAANRWFAYAESHGIDIPKAISIWEDAATESGAESRRLVSAAGITIETS' A
#
# COMPACT_ATOMS: atom_id res chain seq x y z
N MET A 1 -5.63 5.81 11.93
CA MET A 1 -4.25 5.80 11.40
C MET A 1 -3.83 4.35 11.31
N GLY A 2 -3.67 3.82 10.09
CA GLY A 2 -3.35 2.41 9.91
C GLY A 2 -1.91 2.08 10.33
N LYS A 3 -1.65 0.81 10.61
CA LYS A 3 -0.28 0.30 10.75
C LYS A 3 0.17 -0.32 9.44
N TYR A 4 1.43 -0.11 9.09
CA TYR A 4 2.01 -0.60 7.86
C TYR A 4 3.10 -1.60 8.20
N PHE A 5 3.14 -2.70 7.46
CA PHE A 5 4.14 -3.74 7.63
C PHE A 5 4.74 -4.11 6.28
N LEU A 6 6.05 -4.34 6.24
CA LEU A 6 6.78 -4.86 5.09
C LEU A 6 7.37 -6.19 5.52
N GLN A 7 6.90 -7.29 4.92
CA GLN A 7 7.36 -8.64 5.28
C GLN A 7 7.29 -8.91 6.80
N ASN A 8 6.18 -8.52 7.43
CA ASN A 8 5.92 -8.62 8.89
C ASN A 8 6.74 -7.69 9.79
N HIS A 9 7.50 -6.74 9.24
CA HIS A 9 8.17 -5.69 10.02
C HIS A 9 7.37 -4.39 9.94
N GLU A 10 6.97 -3.83 11.10
CA GLU A 10 6.28 -2.54 11.14
C GLU A 10 7.20 -1.42 10.61
N LEU A 11 6.68 -0.58 9.72
CA LEU A 11 7.42 0.55 9.17
C LEU A 11 6.56 1.82 9.12
N PRO A 12 7.19 3.00 9.11
CA PRO A 12 6.48 4.25 8.89
C PRO A 12 5.72 4.26 7.57
N GLU A 13 4.56 4.93 7.56
CA GLU A 13 3.74 5.12 6.36
C GLU A 13 4.55 5.62 5.14
N PRO A 14 5.44 6.63 5.26
CA PRO A 14 6.20 7.12 4.11
C PRO A 14 7.08 6.05 3.47
N ASP A 15 7.65 5.14 4.26
CA ASP A 15 8.51 4.08 3.77
C ASP A 15 7.69 3.00 3.05
N ALA A 16 6.51 2.67 3.58
CA ALA A 16 5.56 1.76 2.93
C ALA A 16 5.02 2.35 1.62
N ALA A 17 4.66 3.64 1.62
CA ALA A 17 4.23 4.36 0.43
C ALA A 17 5.31 4.36 -0.66
N ASN A 18 6.56 4.69 -0.30
CA ASN A 18 7.69 4.65 -1.23
C ASN A 18 7.86 3.26 -1.87
N ARG A 19 7.74 2.20 -1.06
CA ARG A 19 7.82 0.82 -1.57
C ARG A 19 6.68 0.49 -2.52
N TRP A 20 5.46 0.93 -2.22
CA TRP A 20 4.29 0.76 -3.07
C TRP A 20 4.45 1.49 -4.40
N PHE A 21 4.85 2.76 -4.41
CA PHE A 21 5.02 3.53 -5.64
C PHE A 21 6.15 2.99 -6.53
N ALA A 22 7.26 2.52 -5.95
CA ALA A 22 8.30 1.83 -6.70
C ALA A 22 7.82 0.50 -7.32
N TYR A 23 6.99 -0.25 -6.59
CA TYR A 23 6.34 -1.45 -7.12
C TYR A 23 5.38 -1.09 -8.27
N ALA A 24 4.55 -0.07 -8.10
CA ALA A 24 3.59 0.39 -9.09
C ALA A 24 4.28 0.79 -10.41
N GLU A 25 5.33 1.61 -10.33
CA GLU A 25 6.12 2.02 -11.50
C GLU A 25 6.72 0.83 -12.24
N SER A 26 7.36 -0.11 -11.52
CA SER A 26 7.94 -1.33 -12.12
C SER A 26 6.92 -2.28 -12.73
N HIS A 27 5.65 -2.20 -12.32
CA HIS A 27 4.55 -3.05 -12.81
C HIS A 27 3.63 -2.31 -13.81
N GLY A 28 3.99 -1.09 -14.24
CA GLY A 28 3.21 -0.33 -15.21
C GLY A 28 1.86 0.17 -14.66
N ILE A 29 1.74 0.34 -13.35
CA ILE A 29 0.59 0.98 -12.73
C ILE A 29 0.83 2.49 -12.75
N ASP A 30 -0.05 3.23 -13.41
CA ASP A 30 0.04 4.69 -13.49
C ASP A 30 0.06 5.33 -12.09
N ILE A 31 0.91 6.34 -11.89
CA ILE A 31 1.05 7.04 -10.59
C ILE A 31 -0.29 7.52 -10.02
N PRO A 32 -1.21 8.16 -10.79
CA PRO A 32 -2.52 8.54 -10.26
C PRO A 32 -3.34 7.35 -9.75
N LYS A 33 -3.29 6.22 -10.46
CA LYS A 33 -3.98 4.99 -10.07
C LYS A 33 -3.35 4.38 -8.82
N ALA A 34 -2.02 4.40 -8.73
CA ALA A 34 -1.29 3.94 -7.56
C ALA A 34 -1.64 4.76 -6.31
N ILE A 35 -1.81 6.09 -6.45
CA ILE A 35 -2.25 6.97 -5.36
C ILE A 35 -3.67 6.60 -4.93
N SER A 36 -4.62 6.45 -5.86
CA SER A 36 -5.99 6.08 -5.51
C SER A 36 -6.09 4.72 -4.80
N ILE A 37 -5.30 3.74 -5.24
CA ILE A 37 -5.21 2.42 -4.57
C ILE A 37 -4.62 2.59 -3.16
N TRP A 38 -3.55 3.37 -3.01
CA TRP A 38 -2.92 3.60 -1.71
C TRP A 38 -3.87 4.24 -0.70
N GLU A 39 -4.54 5.32 -1.11
CA GLU A 39 -5.51 6.03 -0.30
C GLU A 39 -6.70 5.15 0.09
N ASP A 40 -7.25 4.38 -0.87
CA ASP A 40 -8.35 3.45 -0.59
C ASP A 40 -7.90 2.35 0.37
N ALA A 41 -6.70 1.78 0.20
CA ALA A 41 -6.17 0.72 1.04
C ALA A 41 -6.03 1.14 2.52
N ALA A 42 -5.82 2.43 2.78
CA ALA A 42 -5.76 3.03 4.11
C ALA A 42 -7.14 3.22 4.78
N THR A 43 -8.24 2.95 4.07
CA THR A 43 -9.62 2.99 4.61
C THR A 43 -10.11 1.60 5.02
N GLU A 44 -11.05 1.50 5.97
CA GLU A 44 -11.62 0.19 6.36
C GLU A 44 -12.20 -0.59 5.17
N SER A 45 -12.85 0.13 4.24
CA SER A 45 -13.52 -0.43 3.05
C SER A 45 -12.58 -0.89 1.93
N GLY A 46 -11.32 -0.42 1.90
CA GLY A 46 -10.37 -0.67 0.81
C GLY A 46 -9.72 -2.06 0.82
N ALA A 47 -10.49 -3.11 1.13
CA ALA A 47 -9.99 -4.48 1.23
C ALA A 47 -9.35 -4.98 -0.08
N GLU A 48 -9.90 -4.57 -1.24
CA GLU A 48 -9.33 -4.94 -2.54
C GLU A 48 -8.04 -4.18 -2.82
N SER A 49 -8.00 -2.88 -2.51
CA SER A 49 -6.78 -2.10 -2.63
C SER A 49 -5.67 -2.60 -1.72
N ARG A 50 -6.00 -3.04 -0.49
CA ARG A 50 -5.03 -3.72 0.40
C ARG A 50 -4.47 -5.01 -0.20
N ARG A 51 -5.27 -5.78 -0.94
CA ARG A 51 -4.77 -6.97 -1.65
C ARG A 51 -3.84 -6.62 -2.80
N LEU A 52 -4.08 -5.51 -3.50
CA LEU A 52 -3.16 -5.03 -4.53
C LEU A 52 -1.82 -4.59 -3.91
N VAL A 53 -1.89 -3.84 -2.81
CA VAL A 53 -0.71 -3.38 -2.08
C VAL A 53 0.08 -4.55 -1.47
N SER A 54 -0.58 -5.64 -1.07
CA SER A 54 0.10 -6.83 -0.57
C SER A 54 0.94 -7.58 -1.61
N ALA A 55 0.67 -7.38 -2.91
CA ALA A 55 1.55 -7.87 -3.97
C ALA A 55 2.95 -7.21 -3.92
N ALA A 56 3.05 -6.00 -3.38
CA ALA A 56 4.33 -5.32 -3.11
C ALA A 56 5.01 -5.81 -1.81
N GLY A 57 4.40 -6.77 -1.10
CA GLY A 57 4.85 -7.27 0.20
C GLY A 57 4.45 -6.39 1.39
N ILE A 58 3.53 -5.45 1.17
CA ILE A 58 3.07 -4.49 2.19
C ILE A 58 1.72 -4.94 2.76
N THR A 59 1.62 -5.03 4.08
CA THR A 59 0.35 -5.24 4.78
C THR A 59 -0.08 -3.95 5.45
N ILE A 60 -1.34 -3.58 5.26
CA ILE A 60 -1.96 -2.41 5.89
C ILE A 60 -3.03 -2.91 6.85
N GLU A 61 -2.90 -2.58 8.12
CA GLU A 61 -3.92 -2.83 9.14
C GLU A 61 -4.68 -1.53 9.40
N THR A 62 -5.97 -1.53 9.07
CA THR A 62 -6.89 -0.44 9.38
C THR A 62 -7.65 -0.79 10.65
N SER A 63 -7.46 0.00 11.70
CA SER A 63 -8.11 -0.14 13.02
C SER A 63 -9.52 0.42 13.06
#